data_AF-A0A6C0V187-F1
#
_entry.id   AF-A0A6C0V187-F1
#
_cell.length_a   1.000
_cell.length_b   1.000
_cell.length_c   1.000
_cell.angle_alpha   90.00
_cell.angle_beta   90.00
_cell.angle_gamma   90.00
#
_symmetry.space_group_name_H-M   'P 1'
#
loop_
_entity.id
_entity.type
_entity.pdbx_description
1 polymer ?
#
loop_
_entity_poly.entity_id
_entity_poly.type
_entity_poly.pdbx_seq_one_letter_code
_entity_poly.pdbx_strand_id
1 'polypeptide(L)'
;MTDLPDGWTLWNDEPEGRRILAFRPDVFNESAFPAECMPTVFVWNGSRANRPGATQIRTETWHAVLYLEPEIEAVVEEFDSREAAVDGATDIAGRFADGEIDYRSAYQVPREDYFGKLDELTGREP
;
A
#
# COMPACT_ATOMS: atom_id res chain seq x y z
N MET A 1 -2.45 8.91 -18.77
CA MET A 1 -2.36 7.56 -18.18
C MET A 1 -1.18 7.61 -17.24
N THR A 2 -1.43 7.72 -15.95
CA THR A 2 -0.36 7.69 -14.94
C THR A 2 0.27 6.31 -15.01
N ASP A 3 1.49 6.25 -15.54
CA ASP A 3 2.30 5.04 -15.57
C ASP A 3 2.58 4.64 -14.11
N LEU A 4 2.40 3.37 -13.78
CA LEU A 4 2.65 2.90 -12.42
C LEU A 4 4.14 2.68 -12.22
N PRO A 5 4.67 2.92 -11.01
CA PRO A 5 6.04 2.56 -10.69
C PRO A 5 6.29 1.07 -10.89
N ASP A 6 7.55 0.69 -11.13
CA ASP A 6 7.92 -0.70 -11.43
C ASP A 6 7.45 -1.66 -10.32
N GLY A 7 6.98 -2.84 -10.75
CA GLY A 7 6.46 -3.85 -9.85
C GLY A 7 5.04 -3.61 -9.32
N TRP A 8 4.41 -2.46 -9.57
CA TRP A 8 3.05 -2.19 -9.11
C TRP A 8 1.98 -2.53 -10.15
N THR A 9 0.92 -3.19 -9.70
CA THR A 9 -0.28 -3.50 -10.49
C THR A 9 -1.49 -2.81 -9.92
N LEU A 10 -2.30 -2.18 -10.78
CA LEU A 10 -3.60 -1.65 -10.40
C LEU A 10 -4.61 -2.79 -10.26
N TRP A 11 -5.09 -3.05 -9.05
CA TRP A 11 -6.11 -4.07 -8.79
C TRP A 11 -7.52 -3.51 -8.81
N ASN A 12 -7.70 -2.27 -8.36
CA ASN A 12 -9.00 -1.60 -8.35
C ASN A 12 -8.82 -0.10 -8.59
N ASP A 13 -9.69 0.48 -9.42
CA ASP A 13 -9.77 1.93 -9.62
C ASP A 13 -11.23 2.33 -9.79
N GLU A 14 -11.89 2.62 -8.68
CA GLU A 14 -13.25 3.16 -8.72
C GLU A 14 -13.20 4.67 -8.98
N PRO A 15 -13.88 5.20 -10.02
CA PRO A 15 -13.75 6.60 -10.46
C PRO A 15 -13.98 7.63 -9.34
N GLU A 16 -14.89 7.33 -8.41
CA GLU A 16 -15.27 8.19 -7.28
C GLU A 16 -15.07 7.48 -5.93
N GLY A 17 -14.27 6.41 -5.94
CA GLY A 17 -14.16 5.49 -4.81
C GLY A 17 -12.73 5.06 -4.57
N ARG A 18 -12.58 3.86 -4.02
CA ARG A 18 -11.29 3.33 -3.60
C ARG A 18 -10.41 2.99 -4.80
N ARG A 19 -9.11 3.14 -4.61
CA ARG A 19 -8.08 2.64 -5.53
C ARG A 19 -7.13 1.72 -4.78
N ILE A 20 -6.68 0.65 -5.42
CA ILE A 20 -5.79 -0.34 -4.82
C ILE A 20 -4.65 -0.63 -5.79
N LEU A 21 -3.43 -0.42 -5.32
CA LEU A 21 -2.21 -0.85 -5.98
C LEU A 21 -1.66 -2.06 -5.23
N ALA A 22 -1.15 -3.06 -5.96
CA ALA A 22 -0.53 -4.25 -5.40
C ALA A 22 0.90 -4.40 -5.94
N PHE A 23 1.87 -4.61 -5.05
CA PHE A 23 3.27 -4.77 -5.42
C PHE A 23 3.60 -6.24 -5.66
N ARG A 24 4.15 -6.53 -6.85
CA ARG A 24 4.61 -7.85 -7.28
C ARG A 24 3.64 -8.99 -6.94
N PRO A 25 2.38 -8.92 -7.40
CA PRO A 25 1.42 -10.01 -7.23
C PRO A 25 1.86 -11.31 -7.93
N ASP A 26 2.85 -11.24 -8.84
CA ASP A 26 3.53 -12.39 -9.42
C ASP A 26 4.44 -13.13 -8.43
N VAL A 27 4.87 -12.48 -7.34
CA VAL A 27 5.71 -13.07 -6.27
C VAL A 27 4.85 -13.46 -5.07
N PHE A 28 3.95 -12.57 -4.62
CA PHE A 28 3.10 -12.80 -3.46
C PHE A 28 1.77 -13.44 -3.87
N ASN A 29 1.80 -14.75 -4.12
CA ASN A 29 0.68 -15.50 -4.72
C ASN A 29 0.38 -16.83 -4.01
N GLU A 30 0.78 -16.97 -2.74
CA GLU A 30 0.71 -18.20 -1.93
C GLU A 30 1.66 -19.34 -2.38
N SER A 31 2.08 -19.37 -3.64
CA SER A 31 2.96 -20.43 -4.17
C SER A 31 4.44 -20.14 -3.92
N ALA A 32 4.86 -18.87 -4.00
CA ALA A 32 6.23 -18.44 -3.76
C ALA A 32 6.39 -17.72 -2.40
N PHE A 33 5.54 -16.73 -2.13
CA PHE A 33 5.40 -16.09 -0.83
C PHE A 33 3.92 -15.99 -0.44
N PRO A 34 3.59 -15.97 0.87
CA PRO A 34 2.22 -15.79 1.34
C PRO A 34 1.61 -14.52 0.75
N ALA A 35 0.36 -14.62 0.25
CA ALA A 35 -0.33 -13.46 -0.33
C ALA A 35 -0.64 -12.38 0.73
N GLU A 36 -0.72 -12.75 2.00
CA GLU A 36 -0.81 -11.82 3.13
C GLU A 36 0.41 -10.89 3.24
N CYS A 37 1.58 -11.32 2.78
CA CYS A 37 2.81 -10.52 2.80
C CYS A 37 2.91 -9.53 1.62
N MET A 38 1.90 -9.47 0.76
CA MET A 38 1.92 -8.62 -0.42
C MET A 38 1.74 -7.14 -0.04
N PRO A 39 2.71 -6.27 -0.37
CA PRO A 39 2.55 -4.85 -0.14
C PRO A 39 1.44 -4.26 -1.02
N THR A 40 0.59 -3.42 -0.44
CA THR A 40 -0.54 -2.80 -1.12
C THR A 40 -0.70 -1.33 -0.72
N VAL A 41 -1.04 -0.48 -1.69
CA VAL A 41 -1.41 0.92 -1.42
C VAL A 41 -2.90 1.09 -1.63
N PHE A 42 -3.59 1.54 -0.59
CA PHE A 42 -5.01 1.83 -0.63
C PHE A 42 -5.25 3.33 -0.67
N VAL A 43 -6.17 3.75 -1.53
CA VAL A 43 -6.74 5.09 -1.54
C VAL A 43 -8.21 5.01 -1.17
N TRP A 44 -8.68 5.79 -0.19
CA TRP A 44 -10.10 5.89 0.15
C TRP A 44 -10.44 7.21 0.86
N ASN A 45 -11.74 7.57 0.88
CA ASN A 45 -12.29 8.69 1.66
C ASN A 45 -13.36 8.26 2.70
N GLY A 46 -13.33 6.99 3.10
CA GLY A 46 -14.24 6.44 4.11
C GLY A 46 -13.61 6.43 5.50
N SER A 47 -14.44 6.64 6.52
CA SER A 47 -14.01 6.54 7.92
C SER A 47 -13.39 5.16 8.23
N ARG A 48 -12.19 5.15 8.82
CA ARG A 48 -11.43 3.97 9.32
C ARG A 48 -12.20 3.15 10.40
N ALA A 49 -13.39 3.60 10.79
CA ALA A 49 -14.19 2.99 11.83
C ALA A 49 -14.96 1.77 11.32
N ASN A 50 -14.35 0.59 11.40
CA ASN A 50 -15.05 -0.70 11.54
C ASN A 50 -15.84 -0.72 12.87
N ARG A 51 -16.83 0.17 13.04
CA ARG A 51 -17.80 0.12 14.14
C ARG A 51 -19.15 -0.27 13.56
N PRO A 52 -19.73 -1.43 13.92
CA PRO A 52 -21.10 -1.74 13.56
C PRO A 52 -22.02 -0.63 14.09
N GLY A 53 -22.70 0.07 13.18
CA GLY A 53 -23.57 1.21 13.49
C GLY A 53 -22.99 2.60 13.17
N ALA A 54 -21.72 2.70 12.76
CA ALA A 54 -21.23 3.92 12.14
C ALA A 54 -21.77 4.01 10.72
N THR A 55 -22.64 5.00 10.44
CA THR A 55 -22.87 5.43 9.05
C THR A 55 -21.50 5.63 8.40
N GLN A 56 -21.29 5.06 7.21
CA GLN A 56 -20.11 5.36 6.41
C GLN A 56 -20.19 6.84 6.00
N ILE A 57 -19.80 7.73 6.90
CA ILE A 57 -19.66 9.15 6.58
C ILE A 57 -18.42 9.22 5.71
N ARG A 58 -18.64 9.40 4.40
CA ARG A 58 -17.57 9.84 3.50
C ARG A 58 -17.03 11.15 4.07
N THR A 59 -15.75 11.14 4.41
CA THR A 59 -15.06 12.36 4.81
C THR A 59 -14.65 13.11 3.56
N GLU A 60 -14.45 14.42 3.70
CA GLU A 60 -13.81 15.22 2.65
C GLU A 60 -12.32 14.86 2.52
N THR A 61 -11.74 14.28 3.58
CA THR A 61 -10.37 13.77 3.62
C THR A 61 -10.25 12.42 2.92
N TRP A 62 -9.25 12.33 2.05
CA TRP A 62 -8.78 11.13 1.40
C TRP A 62 -7.50 10.63 2.08
N HIS A 63 -7.30 9.33 2.10
CA HIS A 63 -6.13 8.70 2.67
C HIS A 63 -5.43 7.87 1.59
N ALA A 64 -4.10 7.90 1.56
CA ALA A 64 -3.26 6.93 0.89
C ALA A 64 -2.46 6.16 1.93
N VAL A 65 -2.58 4.83 1.95
CA VAL A 65 -1.97 4.00 2.98
C VAL A 65 -1.22 2.84 2.36
N LEU A 66 0.07 2.71 2.69
CA LEU A 66 0.87 1.53 2.38
C LEU A 66 0.73 0.50 3.50
N TYR A 67 0.19 -0.65 3.12
CA TYR A 67 0.17 -1.85 3.93
C TYR A 67 1.27 -2.79 3.43
N LEU A 68 2.06 -3.34 4.35
CA LEU A 68 2.99 -4.44 4.04
C LEU A 68 2.28 -5.79 4.19
N GLU A 69 1.34 -5.82 5.13
CA GLU A 69 0.41 -6.91 5.40
C GLU A 69 -0.95 -6.29 5.76
N PRO A 70 -2.05 -7.06 5.73
CA PRO A 70 -3.38 -6.56 6.07
C PRO A 70 -3.46 -5.82 7.42
N GLU A 71 -2.58 -6.15 8.36
CA GLU A 71 -2.53 -5.57 9.72
C GLU A 71 -1.33 -4.63 9.93
N ILE A 72 -0.41 -4.51 8.97
CA ILE A 72 0.86 -3.76 9.12
C ILE A 72 0.87 -2.55 8.20
N GLU A 73 0.74 -1.38 8.80
CA GLU A 73 0.75 -0.07 8.14
C GLU A 73 2.16 0.53 8.19
N ALA A 74 2.75 0.81 7.02
CA ALA A 74 4.08 1.41 6.92
C ALA A 74 4.04 2.93 6.69
N VAL A 75 3.09 3.40 5.87
CA VAL A 75 2.93 4.82 5.53
C VAL A 75 1.46 5.17 5.52
N VAL A 76 1.09 6.30 6.10
CA VAL A 76 -0.26 6.86 6.08
C VAL A 76 -0.15 8.33 5.73
N GLU A 77 -0.75 8.74 4.62
CA GLU A 77 -0.83 10.13 4.20
C GLU A 77 -2.27 10.55 3.95
N GLU A 78 -2.57 11.80 4.25
CA GLU A 78 -3.91 12.39 4.17
C GLU A 78 -3.92 13.51 3.14
N PHE A 79 -5.01 13.62 2.38
CA PHE A 79 -5.16 14.54 1.26
C PHE A 79 -6.56 15.14 1.23
N ASP A 80 -6.68 16.33 0.66
CA ASP A 80 -7.96 17.04 0.54
C ASP A 80 -8.82 16.58 -0.65
N SER A 81 -8.27 15.74 -1.53
CA SER A 81 -8.96 15.28 -2.74
C SER A 81 -8.53 13.88 -3.18
N ARG A 82 -9.39 13.24 -3.98
CA ARG A 82 -9.09 11.92 -4.58
C ARG A 82 -7.85 11.99 -5.46
N GLU A 83 -7.80 12.99 -6.34
CA GLU A 83 -6.71 13.15 -7.29
C GLU A 83 -5.37 13.28 -6.55
N ALA A 84 -5.32 14.12 -5.52
CA ALA A 84 -4.14 14.26 -4.67
C ALA A 84 -3.78 12.95 -3.96
N ALA A 85 -4.75 12.18 -3.47
CA ALA A 85 -4.49 10.88 -2.85
C ALA A 85 -4.05 9.80 -3.83
N VAL A 86 -4.49 9.85 -5.09
CA VAL A 86 -4.04 8.93 -6.15
C VAL A 86 -2.61 9.25 -6.57
N ASP A 87 -2.26 10.54 -6.71
CA ASP A 87 -0.88 10.97 -6.91
C ASP A 87 0.00 10.59 -5.71
N GLY A 88 -0.46 10.84 -4.49
CA GLY A 88 0.22 10.42 -3.26
C GLY A 88 0.43 8.91 -3.16
N ALA A 89 -0.58 8.11 -3.52
CA ALA A 89 -0.43 6.65 -3.58
C ALA A 89 0.60 6.20 -4.61
N THR A 90 0.69 6.91 -5.74
CA THR A 90 1.68 6.64 -6.79
C THR A 90 3.09 7.02 -6.32
N ASP A 91 3.23 8.12 -5.60
CA ASP A 91 4.47 8.55 -4.97
C ASP A 91 4.93 7.56 -3.89
N ILE A 92 4.04 7.14 -2.99
CA ILE A 92 4.31 6.09 -1.99
C ILE A 92 4.77 4.80 -2.67
N ALA A 93 4.09 4.38 -3.74
CA ALA A 93 4.45 3.21 -4.51
C ALA A 93 5.86 3.34 -5.14
N GLY A 94 6.19 4.52 -5.67
CA GLY A 94 7.51 4.83 -6.21
C GLY A 94 8.60 4.75 -5.15
N ARG A 95 8.42 5.45 -4.02
CA ARG A 95 9.34 5.40 -2.87
C ARG A 95 9.52 4.00 -2.34
N PHE A 96 8.47 3.18 -2.33
CA PHE A 96 8.60 1.78 -1.91
C PHE A 96 9.43 0.97 -2.91
N ALA A 97 9.16 1.10 -4.20
CA ALA A 97 9.89 0.38 -5.25
C ALA A 97 11.36 0.78 -5.34
N ASP A 98 11.69 2.05 -5.08
CA ASP A 98 13.08 2.57 -5.02
C ASP A 98 13.78 2.21 -3.70
N GLY A 99 13.07 1.60 -2.75
CA GLY A 99 13.65 1.28 -1.45
C GLY A 99 13.93 2.53 -0.62
N GLU A 100 13.04 3.52 -0.62
CA GLU A 100 13.11 4.70 0.25
C GLU A 100 12.29 4.52 1.54
N ILE A 101 11.29 3.63 1.53
CA ILE A 101 10.42 3.36 2.69
C ILE A 101 11.08 2.40 3.68
N ASP A 102 11.29 2.83 4.93
CA ASP A 102 11.78 1.95 5.98
C ASP A 102 10.68 1.01 6.53
N TYR A 103 10.41 -0.06 5.78
CA TYR A 103 9.37 -1.03 6.12
C TYR A 103 9.68 -1.84 7.39
N ARG A 104 10.96 -1.96 7.77
CA ARG A 104 11.37 -2.72 8.98
C ARG A 104 10.85 -2.07 10.26
N SER A 105 10.79 -0.73 10.30
CA SER A 105 10.25 0.01 11.45
C SER A 105 8.75 -0.22 11.70
N ALA A 106 8.01 -0.74 10.71
CA ALA A 106 6.60 -1.08 10.88
C ALA A 106 6.38 -2.36 11.72
N TYR A 107 7.43 -3.17 11.93
CA TYR A 107 7.34 -4.45 12.61
C TYR A 107 7.90 -4.40 14.03
N GLN A 108 7.12 -4.91 14.99
CA GLN A 108 7.61 -5.15 16.35
C GLN A 108 8.40 -6.47 16.47
N VAL A 109 8.06 -7.47 15.65
CA VAL A 109 8.75 -8.76 15.57
C VAL A 109 9.39 -8.88 14.18
N PRO A 110 10.71 -9.07 14.07
CA PRO A 110 11.39 -9.10 12.78
C PRO A 110 10.96 -10.29 11.93
N ARG A 111 10.78 -10.05 10.63
CA ARG A 111 10.47 -11.07 9.61
C ARG A 111 11.61 -11.14 8.60
N GLU A 112 12.74 -11.73 9.00
CA GLU A 112 14.00 -11.70 8.23
C GLU A 112 13.85 -12.21 6.78
N ASP A 113 13.17 -13.35 6.58
CA ASP A 113 12.90 -13.92 5.24
C ASP A 113 12.09 -12.96 4.35
N TYR A 114 11.09 -12.29 4.94
CA TYR A 114 10.26 -11.34 4.23
C TYR A 114 11.04 -10.05 3.91
N PHE A 115 11.83 -9.55 4.85
CA PHE A 115 12.65 -8.37 4.64
C PHE A 115 13.67 -8.61 3.54
N GLY A 116 14.39 -9.73 3.58
CA GLY A 116 15.32 -10.11 2.52
C GLY A 116 14.62 -10.18 1.17
N LYS A 117 13.37 -10.68 1.13
CA LYS A 117 12.60 -10.68 -0.12
C LYS A 117 12.27 -9.27 -0.61
N LEU A 118 11.89 -8.36 0.28
CA LEU A 118 11.63 -6.98 -0.08
C LEU A 118 12.90 -6.25 -0.52
N ASP A 119 14.06 -6.52 0.11
CA ASP A 119 15.34 -5.93 -0.30
C ASP A 119 15.67 -6.34 -1.74
N GLU A 120 15.53 -7.63 -2.08
CA GLU A 120 15.72 -8.12 -3.46
C GLU A 120 14.80 -7.41 -4.48
N LEU A 121 13.54 -7.16 -4.09
CA LEU A 121 12.52 -6.60 -4.99
C LEU A 121 12.59 -5.07 -5.10
N THR A 122 13.13 -4.40 -4.10
CA THR A 122 13.27 -2.94 -4.03
C THR A 122 14.69 -2.47 -4.34
N GLY A 123 15.59 -3.41 -4.67
CA GLY A 123 16.98 -3.10 -4.99
C GLY A 123 17.81 -2.61 -3.80
N ARG A 124 17.31 -2.73 -2.56
CA ARG A 124 18.12 -2.49 -1.37
C ARG A 124 19.14 -3.62 -1.24
N GLU A 125 20.41 -3.28 -1.11
CA GLU A 125 21.43 -4.27 -0.77
C GLU A 125 21.21 -4.72 0.70
N PRO A 126 21.29 -6.04 0.98
CA PRO A 126 21.00 -6.62 2.31
C PRO A 126 22.02 -6.27 3.40
#